data_AF-A0A7L4TME4-F1
#
_entry.id   AF-A0A7L4TME4-F1
#
_cell.length_a   1.000
_cell.length_b   1.000
_cell.length_c   1.000
_cell.angle_alpha   90.00
_cell.angle_beta   90.00
_cell.angle_gamma   90.00
#
_symmetry.space_group_name_H-M   'P 1'
#
loop_
_entity.id
_entity.type
_entity.pdbx_description
1 polymer ?
#
loop_
_entity_poly.entity_id
_entity_poly.type
_entity_poly.pdbx_seq_one_letter_code
_entity_poly.pdbx_strand_id
1 'polypeptide(L)'
;KDFLLWKSSKNKQSYNYEIPDVENGVSLVWEQHDLFPGKGYEMAKKYNAPFAIYVHAPQVWESQKWGVKRPIWGKILERMEAKSLQRADHIACVSQQVADKLEEMGIPKEKILVSPMAMDPYLYTDLNVEDIQQEYKLK
;
A
#
# COMPACT_ATOMS: atom_id res chain seq x y z
N LYS A 1 20.52 5.73 0.76
CA LYS A 1 19.25 5.95 1.50
C LYS A 1 18.62 4.61 1.88
N ASP A 2 18.42 3.69 0.93
CA ASP A 2 17.77 2.38 1.15
C ASP A 2 18.44 1.52 2.25
N PHE A 3 19.78 1.49 2.32
CA PHE A 3 20.49 0.76 3.38
C PHE A 3 20.22 1.33 4.79
N LEU A 4 20.11 2.65 4.93
CA LEU A 4 19.79 3.31 6.19
C LEU A 4 18.33 3.03 6.60
N LEU A 5 17.40 3.08 5.63
CA LEU A 5 16.01 2.73 5.85
C LEU A 5 15.84 1.25 6.22
N TRP A 6 16.57 0.35 5.56
CA TRP A 6 16.58 -1.08 5.89
C TRP A 6 17.14 -1.34 7.29
N LYS A 7 18.21 -0.66 7.69
CA LYS A 7 18.78 -0.76 9.04
C LYS A 7 17.82 -0.21 10.09
N SER A 8 17.15 0.91 9.82
CA SER A 8 16.10 1.49 10.68
C SER A 8 14.89 0.55 10.84
N SER A 9 14.44 -0.04 9.73
CA SER A 9 13.36 -1.03 9.71
C SER A 9 13.71 -2.28 10.52
N LYS A 10 14.93 -2.81 10.36
CA LYS A 10 15.42 -3.95 11.16
C LYS A 10 15.49 -3.66 12.65
N ASN A 11 15.82 -2.42 13.02
CA ASN A 11 15.86 -1.99 14.41
C ASN A 11 14.46 -1.64 14.97
N LYS A 12 13.38 -1.88 14.20
CA LYS A 12 11.99 -1.46 14.51
C LYS A 12 11.84 0.04 14.81
N GLN A 13 12.86 0.86 14.53
CA GLN A 13 12.91 2.27 14.92
C GLN A 13 11.86 3.10 14.19
N SER A 14 11.57 2.75 12.93
CA SER A 14 10.57 3.45 12.11
C SER A 14 9.13 3.23 12.61
N TYR A 15 8.85 2.15 13.35
CA TYR A 15 7.52 1.81 13.86
C TYR A 15 7.59 1.30 15.31
N ASN A 16 8.27 2.03 16.19
CA ASN A 16 8.48 1.62 17.57
C ASN A 16 7.32 2.02 18.52
N TYR A 17 6.08 1.92 18.04
CA TYR A 17 4.89 2.11 18.86
C TYR A 17 4.28 0.76 19.24
N GLU A 18 3.68 0.67 20.42
CA GLU A 18 2.96 -0.53 20.85
C GLU A 18 1.65 -0.67 20.08
N ILE A 19 1.25 -1.92 19.79
CA ILE A 19 -0.06 -2.17 19.18
C ILE A 19 -1.10 -1.94 20.28
N PRO A 20 -1.94 -0.89 20.17
CA PRO A 20 -2.87 -0.52 21.23
C PRO A 20 -3.83 -1.68 21.50
N ASP A 21 -4.27 -1.81 22.75
CA ASP A 21 -5.41 -2.64 23.12
C ASP A 21 -6.72 -1.91 22.81
N VAL A 22 -7.65 -2.59 22.14
CA VAL A 22 -8.95 -2.03 21.75
C VAL A 22 -10.07 -2.89 22.33
N GLU A 23 -10.95 -2.27 23.11
CA GLU A 23 -11.99 -2.96 23.89
C GLU A 23 -13.04 -3.66 23.00
N ASN A 24 -13.41 -3.05 21.88
CA ASN A 24 -14.48 -3.54 21.00
C ASN A 24 -14.01 -4.54 19.92
N GLY A 25 -12.76 -5.02 20.02
CA GLY A 25 -12.13 -5.84 18.98
C GLY A 25 -11.79 -5.04 17.71
N VAL A 26 -11.22 -5.74 16.71
CA VAL A 26 -10.86 -5.14 15.42
C VAL A 26 -11.50 -5.95 14.31
N SER A 27 -12.26 -5.29 13.44
CA SER A 27 -12.94 -5.93 12.29
C SER A 27 -12.09 -5.94 11.01
N LEU A 28 -11.12 -5.03 10.91
CA LEU A 28 -10.21 -4.89 9.77
C LEU A 28 -8.97 -4.12 10.23
N VAL A 29 -7.80 -4.56 9.81
CA VAL A 29 -6.57 -3.75 9.87
C VAL A 29 -6.24 -3.27 8.48
N TRP A 30 -6.06 -1.96 8.35
CA TRP A 30 -5.66 -1.32 7.10
C TRP A 30 -4.29 -0.65 7.27
N GLU A 31 -3.40 -0.85 6.29
CA GLU A 31 -2.08 -0.23 6.26
C GLU A 31 -1.82 0.40 4.88
N GLN A 32 -1.30 1.62 4.88
CA GLN A 32 -0.74 2.20 3.67
C GLN A 32 0.59 1.53 3.34
N HIS A 33 0.76 1.11 2.10
CA HIS A 33 1.99 0.49 1.63
C HIS A 33 3.22 1.41 1.75
N ASP A 34 4.33 0.82 2.21
CA ASP A 34 5.67 1.40 2.17
C ASP A 34 6.69 0.30 1.81
N LEU A 35 7.90 0.70 1.41
CA LEU A 35 8.98 -0.21 1.01
C LEU A 35 9.33 -1.23 2.10
N PHE A 36 9.22 -0.80 3.36
CA PHE A 36 9.40 -1.68 4.51
C PHE A 36 8.07 -1.90 5.21
N PRO A 37 7.76 -3.16 5.59
CA PRO A 37 6.50 -3.49 6.23
C PRO A 37 6.30 -2.73 7.53
N GLY A 38 5.09 -2.21 7.75
CA GLY A 38 4.66 -1.69 9.04
C GLY A 38 4.24 -2.82 9.99
N LYS A 39 3.55 -2.41 11.07
CA LYS A 39 3.02 -3.31 12.11
C LYS A 39 1.62 -3.85 11.83
N GLY A 40 0.98 -3.45 10.72
CA GLY A 40 -0.38 -3.84 10.39
C GLY A 40 -0.59 -5.35 10.35
N TYR A 41 0.36 -6.11 9.78
CA TYR A 41 0.29 -7.57 9.80
C TYR A 41 0.38 -8.16 11.22
N GLU A 42 1.23 -7.61 12.09
CA GLU A 42 1.33 -8.04 13.49
C GLU A 42 0.02 -7.75 14.24
N MET A 43 -0.58 -6.57 13.97
CA MET A 43 -1.86 -6.15 14.54
C MET A 43 -3.02 -7.03 14.07
N ALA A 44 -3.09 -7.35 12.79
CA ALA A 44 -4.10 -8.24 12.22
C ALA A 44 -4.06 -9.63 12.88
N LYS A 45 -2.85 -10.17 13.10
CA LYS A 45 -2.68 -11.43 13.83
C LYS A 45 -3.06 -11.34 15.31
N LYS A 46 -2.73 -10.23 15.98
CA LYS A 46 -3.12 -10.00 17.39
C LYS A 46 -4.64 -10.06 17.56
N TYR A 47 -5.39 -9.49 16.62
CA TYR A 47 -6.84 -9.37 16.71
C TYR A 47 -7.63 -10.41 15.91
N ASN A 48 -6.96 -11.33 15.22
CA ASN A 48 -7.60 -12.26 14.29
C ASN A 48 -8.53 -11.55 13.28
N ALA A 49 -8.06 -10.40 12.77
CA ALA A 49 -8.78 -9.55 11.84
C ALA A 49 -8.19 -9.67 10.43
N PRO A 50 -9.01 -9.50 9.37
CA PRO A 50 -8.49 -9.35 8.00
C PRO A 50 -7.47 -8.22 7.89
N PHE A 51 -6.46 -8.41 7.04
CA PHE A 51 -5.43 -7.43 6.76
C PHE A 51 -5.52 -6.91 5.32
N ALA A 52 -5.80 -5.62 5.16
CA ALA A 52 -5.79 -4.92 3.89
C ALA A 52 -4.61 -3.96 3.78
N ILE A 53 -3.97 -3.93 2.60
CA ILE A 53 -2.95 -2.93 2.28
C ILE A 53 -3.44 -2.05 1.12
N TYR A 54 -3.22 -0.73 1.23
CA TYR A 54 -3.44 0.19 0.12
C TYR A 54 -2.14 0.60 -0.57
N VAL A 55 -2.03 0.30 -1.87
CA VAL A 55 -0.82 0.49 -2.67
C VAL A 55 -1.02 1.61 -3.68
N HIS A 56 -0.30 2.70 -3.49
CA HIS A 56 -0.20 3.78 -4.49
C HIS A 56 0.74 3.37 -5.63
N ALA A 57 1.91 2.84 -5.27
CA ALA A 57 2.83 2.20 -6.18
C ALA A 57 3.85 1.39 -5.36
N PRO A 58 4.35 0.24 -5.87
CA PRO A 58 5.56 -0.37 -5.34
C PRO A 58 6.72 0.61 -5.50
N GLN A 59 7.39 0.97 -4.40
CA GLN A 59 8.39 2.04 -4.38
C GLN A 59 9.59 1.72 -5.24
N VAL A 60 10.02 0.45 -5.29
CA VAL A 60 11.17 0.06 -6.13
C VAL A 60 10.84 0.26 -7.60
N TRP A 61 9.64 -0.12 -8.02
CA TRP A 61 9.16 0.05 -9.39
C TRP A 61 8.92 1.52 -9.74
N GLU A 62 8.22 2.26 -8.88
CA GLU A 62 7.94 3.68 -9.07
C GLU A 62 9.23 4.46 -9.28
N SER A 63 10.20 4.32 -8.38
CA SER A 63 11.46 5.05 -8.50
C SER A 63 12.27 4.65 -9.73
N GLN A 64 12.17 3.41 -10.23
CA GLN A 64 12.75 3.03 -11.53
C GLN A 64 12.11 3.79 -12.69
N LYS A 65 10.78 3.99 -12.67
CA LYS A 65 10.07 4.80 -13.68
C LYS A 65 10.55 6.26 -13.68
N TRP A 66 10.98 6.77 -12.53
CA TRP A 66 11.61 8.09 -12.39
C TRP A 66 13.12 8.11 -12.65
N GLY A 67 13.68 7.05 -13.24
CA GLY A 67 15.09 7.00 -13.66
C GLY A 67 16.08 6.58 -12.58
N VAL A 68 15.62 6.18 -11.38
CA VAL A 68 16.51 5.69 -10.31
C VAL A 68 17.06 4.32 -10.69
N LYS A 69 18.38 4.25 -10.89
CA LYS A 69 19.09 2.98 -11.14
C LYS A 69 19.56 2.37 -9.83
N ARG A 70 19.11 1.13 -9.55
CA ARG A 70 19.59 0.31 -8.43
C ARG A 70 20.29 -0.95 -8.97
N PRO A 71 21.57 -0.86 -9.35
CA PRO A 71 22.29 -2.04 -9.83
C PRO A 71 22.38 -3.07 -8.71
N ILE A 72 22.17 -4.36 -9.03
CA ILE A 72 22.36 -5.51 -8.11
C ILE A 72 21.28 -5.67 -7.02
N TRP A 73 20.98 -4.64 -6.22
CA TRP A 73 20.04 -4.78 -5.08
C TRP A 73 18.57 -4.45 -5.39
N GLY A 74 18.27 -3.82 -6.54
CA GLY A 74 16.89 -3.45 -6.91
C GLY A 74 15.94 -4.64 -6.93
N LYS A 75 16.33 -5.74 -7.58
CA LYS A 75 15.54 -6.99 -7.63
C LYS A 75 15.35 -7.63 -6.26
N ILE A 76 16.31 -7.47 -5.35
CA ILE A 76 16.21 -8.00 -3.98
C ILE A 76 15.18 -7.20 -3.20
N LEU A 77 15.23 -5.86 -3.29
CA LEU A 77 14.24 -4.99 -2.65
C LEU A 77 12.83 -5.23 -3.19
N GLU A 78 12.67 -5.35 -4.50
CA GLU A 78 11.36 -5.65 -5.13
C GLU A 78 10.80 -7.00 -4.65
N ARG A 79 11.64 -8.02 -4.49
CA ARG A 79 11.23 -9.31 -3.90
C ARG A 79 10.86 -9.18 -2.42
N MET A 80 11.55 -8.34 -1.66
CA MET A 80 11.20 -8.10 -0.25
C MET A 80 9.87 -7.36 -0.13
N GLU A 81 9.64 -6.37 -0.98
CA GLU A 81 8.40 -5.62 -1.10
C GLU A 81 7.24 -6.56 -1.47
N ALA A 82 7.42 -7.41 -2.49
CA ALA A 82 6.45 -8.43 -2.88
C ALA A 82 6.11 -9.37 -1.71
N LYS A 83 7.11 -9.88 -0.98
CA LYS A 83 6.89 -10.72 0.20
C LYS A 83 6.12 -9.99 1.31
N SER A 84 6.33 -8.69 1.47
CA SER A 84 5.58 -7.88 2.43
C SER A 84 4.10 -7.84 2.05
N LEU A 85 3.82 -7.56 0.77
CA LEU A 85 2.48 -7.45 0.20
C LEU A 85 1.71 -8.77 0.22
N GLN A 86 2.38 -9.91 -0.04
CA GLN A 86 1.77 -11.24 -0.04
C GLN A 86 1.10 -11.63 1.29
N ARG A 87 1.48 -10.99 2.40
CA ARG A 87 0.91 -11.21 3.73
C ARG A 87 -0.50 -10.63 3.90
N ALA A 88 -0.91 -9.73 3.02
CA ALA A 88 -2.25 -9.15 3.06
C ALA A 88 -3.29 -10.17 2.57
N ASP A 89 -4.48 -10.11 3.16
CA ASP A 89 -5.65 -10.82 2.67
C ASP A 89 -6.20 -10.12 1.42
N HIS A 90 -6.20 -8.78 1.45
CA HIS A 90 -6.61 -7.93 0.32
C HIS A 90 -5.60 -6.80 0.07
N ILE A 91 -5.43 -6.44 -1.20
CA ILE A 91 -4.62 -5.31 -1.64
C ILE A 91 -5.51 -4.41 -2.48
N ALA A 92 -5.80 -3.21 -1.97
CA ALA A 92 -6.41 -2.16 -2.76
C ALA A 92 -5.30 -1.34 -3.44
N CYS A 93 -5.49 -0.93 -4.69
CA CYS A 93 -4.49 -0.15 -5.42
C CYS A 93 -5.13 0.93 -6.30
N VAL A 94 -4.38 2.00 -6.55
CA VAL A 94 -4.92 3.25 -7.12
C VAL A 94 -5.24 3.19 -8.61
N SER A 95 -4.72 2.19 -9.34
CA SER A 95 -4.94 2.10 -10.79
C SER A 95 -4.69 0.71 -11.33
N GLN A 96 -5.17 0.45 -12.56
CA GLN A 96 -4.91 -0.80 -13.26
C GLN A 96 -3.41 -1.04 -13.51
N GLN A 97 -2.62 0.01 -13.79
CA GLN A 97 -1.16 -0.15 -13.96
C GLN A 97 -0.48 -0.67 -12.69
N VAL A 98 -0.96 -0.23 -11.53
CA VAL A 98 -0.42 -0.71 -10.24
C VAL A 98 -0.87 -2.15 -10.00
N ALA A 99 -2.12 -2.50 -10.33
CA ALA A 99 -2.60 -3.88 -10.28
C ALA A 99 -1.75 -4.81 -11.15
N ASP A 100 -1.52 -4.45 -12.41
CA ASP A 100 -0.70 -5.23 -13.34
C ASP A 100 0.71 -5.44 -12.78
N LYS A 101 1.30 -4.40 -12.18
CA LYS A 101 2.62 -4.51 -11.54
C LYS A 101 2.61 -5.42 -10.31
N LEU A 102 1.56 -5.38 -9.51
CA LEU A 102 1.41 -6.28 -8.35
C LEU A 102 1.29 -7.74 -8.80
N GLU A 103 0.55 -8.01 -9.89
CA GLU A 103 0.47 -9.35 -10.49
C GLU A 103 1.86 -9.81 -10.99
N GLU A 104 2.63 -8.95 -11.67
CA GLU A 104 4.03 -9.25 -12.07
C GLU A 104 4.95 -9.55 -10.87
N MET A 105 4.69 -8.93 -9.72
CA MET A 105 5.41 -9.17 -8.47
C MET A 105 4.99 -10.48 -7.78
N GLY A 106 4.02 -11.22 -8.34
CA GLY A 106 3.55 -12.50 -7.83
C GLY A 106 2.45 -12.38 -6.77
N ILE A 107 1.68 -11.29 -6.79
CA ILE A 107 0.46 -11.16 -5.99
C ILE A 107 -0.70 -11.83 -6.75
N PRO A 108 -1.48 -12.73 -6.10
CA PRO A 108 -2.65 -13.33 -6.74
C PRO A 108 -3.72 -12.29 -7.07
N LYS A 109 -4.28 -12.37 -8.29
CA LYS A 109 -5.25 -11.42 -8.81
C LYS A 109 -6.51 -11.30 -7.93
N GLU A 110 -6.95 -12.40 -7.35
CA GLU A 110 -8.10 -12.45 -6.45
C GLU A 110 -7.93 -11.63 -5.15
N LYS A 111 -6.68 -11.30 -4.79
CA LYS A 111 -6.39 -10.41 -3.67
C LYS A 111 -6.43 -8.93 -4.06
N ILE A 112 -6.36 -8.61 -5.36
CA ILE A 112 -6.16 -7.24 -5.85
C ILE A 112 -7.50 -6.59 -6.19
N LEU A 113 -7.72 -5.40 -5.63
CA LEU A 113 -8.85 -4.52 -5.92
C LEU A 113 -8.33 -3.19 -6.46
N VAL A 114 -8.80 -2.77 -7.63
CA VAL A 114 -8.54 -1.41 -8.11
C VAL A 114 -9.53 -0.46 -7.45
N SER A 115 -9.02 0.45 -6.62
CA SER A 115 -9.74 1.49 -5.91
C SER A 115 -9.06 2.82 -6.21
N PRO A 116 -9.49 3.53 -7.26
CA PRO A 116 -8.92 4.83 -7.61
C PRO A 116 -9.02 5.82 -6.45
N MET A 117 -8.01 6.70 -6.34
CA MET A 117 -8.12 7.82 -5.40
C MET A 117 -9.18 8.80 -5.90
N ALA A 118 -10.02 9.22 -4.97
CA ALA A 118 -10.95 10.32 -5.17
C ALA A 118 -10.51 11.52 -4.33
N MET A 119 -10.90 12.70 -4.78
CA MET A 119 -10.80 13.94 -4.04
C MET A 119 -12.23 14.42 -3.79
N ASP A 120 -12.46 15.07 -2.64
CA ASP A 120 -13.75 15.70 -2.34
C ASP A 120 -13.93 16.95 -3.21
N PRO A 121 -14.84 16.89 -4.21
CA PRO A 121 -14.98 17.98 -5.17
C PRO A 121 -15.55 19.24 -4.53
N TYR A 122 -16.24 19.15 -3.39
CA TYR A 122 -16.81 20.30 -2.68
C TYR A 122 -15.76 21.19 -2.00
N LEU A 123 -14.51 20.74 -1.91
CA LEU A 123 -13.39 21.55 -1.42
C LEU A 123 -12.88 22.57 -2.45
N TYR A 124 -13.36 22.51 -3.70
CA TYR A 124 -12.84 23.32 -4.80
C TYR A 124 -13.96 24.16 -5.43
N THR A 125 -13.85 25.48 -5.32
CA THR A 125 -14.90 26.43 -5.72
C THR A 125 -15.03 26.62 -7.22
N ASP A 126 -14.00 26.26 -7.97
CA ASP A 126 -13.91 26.53 -9.41
C ASP A 126 -14.27 25.29 -10.25
N LEU A 127 -14.71 24.21 -9.60
CA LEU A 127 -15.10 22.96 -10.25
C LEU A 127 -16.63 22.89 -10.38
N ASN A 128 -17.09 22.49 -11.56
CA ASN A 128 -18.47 22.04 -11.74
C ASN A 128 -18.55 20.57 -11.27
N VAL A 129 -19.04 20.37 -10.06
CA VAL A 129 -19.10 19.05 -9.41
C VAL A 129 -20.05 18.12 -10.16
N GLU A 130 -21.15 18.64 -10.70
CA GLU A 130 -22.13 17.86 -11.46
C GLU A 130 -21.52 17.28 -12.74
N ASP A 131 -20.70 18.06 -13.45
CA ASP A 131 -20.01 17.60 -14.67
C ASP A 131 -19.04 16.44 -14.36
N ILE A 132 -18.28 16.56 -13.27
CA ILE A 132 -17.32 15.54 -12.82
C ILE A 132 -18.05 14.25 -12.42
N GLN A 133 -19.14 14.36 -11.66
CA GLN A 133 -19.93 13.20 -11.25
C GLN A 133 -20.53 12.47 -12.45
N GLN A 134 -21.01 13.20 -13.47
CA GLN A 134 -21.55 12.62 -14.70
C GLN A 134 -20.47 11.93 -15.54
N GLU A 135 -19.33 12.59 -15.77
CA GLU A 135 -18.23 12.05 -16.59
C GLU A 135 -17.68 10.75 -16.01
N TYR A 136 -17.45 10.71 -14.69
CA TYR A 136 -16.83 9.58 -14.00
C TYR A 136 -17.84 8.60 -13.39
N LYS A 137 -19.14 8.83 -13.56
CA LYS A 137 -20.24 7.99 -13.03
C LYS A 137 -20.13 7.76 -11.53
N LEU A 138 -19.78 8.82 -10.80
CA LEU A 138 -19.69 8.80 -9.35
C LEU A 138 -21.12 8.89 -8.77
N LYS A 139 -21.45 8.02 -7.82
CA LYS A 139 -22.79 7.98 -7.18
C LYS A 139 -22.89 8.98 -6.04
#